data_AF-A0A4U0TRE4-F1
#
_entry.id   AF-A0A4U0TRE4-F1
#
_cell.length_a   1.000
_cell.length_b   1.000
_cell.length_c   1.000
_cell.angle_alpha   90.00
_cell.angle_beta   90.00
_cell.angle_gamma   90.00
#
_symmetry.space_group_name_H-M   'P 1'
#
loop_
_entity.id
_entity.type
_entity.pdbx_description
1 polymer ?
#
loop_
_entity_poly.entity_id
_entity_poly.type
_entity_poly.pdbx_seq_one_letter_code
_entity_poly.pdbx_strand_id
1 'polypeptide(L)'
;MSPAPILPESTLQVSLIKKCVKEQYNSNFGAITTALDLDSMSDVDVKHLKDTIWTHKVVVVKVQKDLYPKKHWELVTRFHPAAPQVHSHGDIKTFQKKGGMLSQRREVFGMSGAENVRLIGKGYQGEDHYGLKNLTVRGL
;
A
#
# COMPACT_ATOMS: atom_id res chain seq x y z
N MET A 1 -16.58 -31.06 -24.17
CA MET A 1 -15.77 -29.89 -23.77
C MET A 1 -16.35 -29.36 -22.48
N SER A 2 -15.61 -29.37 -21.37
CA SER A 2 -16.08 -28.76 -20.13
C SER A 2 -16.20 -27.25 -20.31
N PRO A 3 -17.27 -26.61 -19.80
CA PRO A 3 -17.37 -25.15 -19.84
C PRO A 3 -16.19 -24.56 -19.06
N ALA A 4 -15.59 -23.49 -19.61
CA ALA A 4 -14.54 -22.76 -18.92
C ALA A 4 -15.09 -22.22 -17.59
N PRO A 5 -14.32 -22.26 -16.49
CA PRO A 5 -14.74 -21.65 -15.24
C PRO A 5 -15.01 -20.16 -15.45
N ILE A 6 -16.20 -19.70 -15.09
CA ILE A 6 -16.52 -18.27 -15.07
C ILE A 6 -15.73 -17.68 -13.90
N LEU A 7 -14.70 -16.89 -14.20
CA LEU A 7 -13.98 -16.15 -13.17
C LEU A 7 -14.91 -15.09 -12.58
N PRO A 8 -14.91 -14.87 -11.26
CA PRO A 8 -15.72 -13.84 -10.63
C PRO A 8 -15.34 -12.46 -11.19
N GLU A 9 -16.33 -11.63 -11.52
CA GLU A 9 -16.10 -10.25 -11.96
C GLU A 9 -15.60 -9.41 -10.78
N SER A 10 -14.66 -8.50 -11.04
CA SER A 10 -14.17 -7.58 -10.02
C SER A 10 -15.25 -6.59 -9.63
N THR A 11 -15.35 -6.29 -8.34
CA THR A 11 -16.27 -5.27 -7.80
C THR A 11 -15.71 -3.85 -7.89
N LEU A 12 -14.51 -3.69 -8.44
CA LEU A 12 -13.81 -2.40 -8.54
C LEU A 12 -14.60 -1.39 -9.36
N GLN A 13 -14.99 -0.28 -8.73
CA GLN A 13 -15.57 0.87 -9.42
C GLN A 13 -14.50 1.95 -9.60
N VAL A 14 -14.34 2.45 -10.82
CA VAL A 14 -13.32 3.45 -11.19
C VAL A 14 -13.99 4.75 -11.62
N SER A 15 -13.59 5.87 -11.01
CA SER A 15 -14.02 7.21 -11.40
C SER A 15 -12.80 8.11 -11.62
N LEU A 16 -12.82 8.97 -12.64
CA LEU A 16 -11.70 9.86 -12.89
C LEU A 16 -11.62 10.95 -11.82
N ILE A 17 -10.40 11.35 -11.45
CA ILE A 17 -10.22 12.49 -10.54
C ILE A 17 -10.72 13.75 -11.24
N LYS A 18 -11.72 14.41 -10.63
CA LYS A 18 -12.26 15.68 -11.12
C LYS A 18 -11.18 16.76 -11.01
N LYS A 19 -10.82 17.36 -12.14
CA LYS A 19 -9.85 18.46 -12.19
C LYS A 19 -10.45 19.73 -11.58
N CYS A 20 -9.62 20.52 -10.92
CA CYS A 20 -10.00 21.89 -10.53
C CYS A 20 -9.86 22.81 -11.76
N VAL A 21 -10.80 23.74 -11.91
CA VAL A 21 -11.17 24.44 -13.17
C VAL A 21 -10.09 25.42 -13.70
N LYS A 22 -8.87 25.43 -13.15
CA LYS A 22 -7.81 26.38 -13.55
C LYS A 22 -6.61 25.77 -14.28
N GLU A 23 -6.59 24.45 -14.52
CA GLU A 23 -5.37 23.80 -15.02
C GLU A 23 -5.39 23.60 -16.54
N GLN A 24 -4.47 24.32 -17.19
CA GLN A 24 -4.16 24.35 -18.62
C GLN A 24 -3.55 23.03 -19.15
N TYR A 25 -3.47 21.99 -18.31
CA TYR A 25 -2.85 20.71 -18.63
C TYR A 25 -3.92 19.66 -18.97
N ASN A 26 -3.96 19.25 -20.24
CA ASN A 26 -4.84 18.20 -20.75
C ASN A 26 -4.34 16.79 -20.37
N SER A 27 -4.08 16.58 -19.09
CA SER A 27 -3.53 15.34 -18.54
C SER A 27 -4.63 14.36 -18.14
N ASN A 28 -4.75 13.22 -18.84
CA ASN A 28 -5.74 12.17 -18.56
C ASN A 28 -5.21 11.13 -17.56
N PHE A 29 -4.67 11.59 -16.43
CA PHE A 29 -4.19 10.71 -15.35
C PHE A 29 -4.98 10.96 -14.06
N GLY A 30 -4.98 9.98 -13.17
CA GLY A 30 -5.66 10.01 -11.89
C GLY A 30 -7.03 9.34 -11.93
N ALA A 31 -7.22 8.35 -11.06
CA ALA A 31 -8.52 7.75 -10.79
C ALA A 31 -8.75 7.54 -9.29
N ILE A 32 -10.00 7.52 -8.89
CA ILE A 32 -10.48 7.13 -7.57
C ILE A 32 -11.21 5.80 -7.74
N THR A 33 -10.84 4.83 -6.90
CA THR A 33 -11.52 3.54 -6.84
C THR A 33 -12.30 3.39 -5.55
N THR A 34 -13.51 2.85 -5.67
CA THR A 34 -14.43 2.53 -4.58
C THR A 34 -14.86 1.06 -4.68
N ALA A 35 -15.43 0.52 -3.60
CA ALA A 35 -15.90 -0.86 -3.51
C ALA A 35 -14.81 -1.95 -3.66
N LEU A 36 -13.56 -1.59 -3.38
CA LEU A 36 -12.44 -2.51 -3.24
C LEU A 36 -11.94 -2.50 -1.79
N ASP A 37 -11.87 -3.67 -1.17
CA ASP A 37 -11.23 -3.89 0.13
C ASP A 37 -9.84 -4.49 -0.10
N LEU A 38 -8.79 -3.77 0.31
CA LEU A 38 -7.41 -4.23 0.14
C LEU A 38 -7.05 -5.40 1.06
N ASP A 39 -7.79 -5.63 2.15
CA ASP A 39 -7.54 -6.76 3.06
C ASP A 39 -8.02 -8.11 2.46
N SER A 40 -8.99 -8.09 1.55
CA SER A 40 -9.66 -9.30 1.03
C SER A 40 -9.68 -9.43 -0.49
N MET A 41 -8.67 -8.92 -1.20
CA MET A 41 -8.66 -8.90 -2.67
C MET A 41 -8.46 -10.27 -3.34
N SER A 42 -9.28 -10.58 -4.34
CA SER A 42 -9.06 -11.70 -5.26
C SER A 42 -7.91 -11.44 -6.24
N ASP A 43 -7.48 -12.46 -6.99
CA ASP A 43 -6.49 -12.28 -8.07
C ASP A 43 -7.03 -11.44 -9.24
N VAL A 44 -8.34 -11.51 -9.48
CA VAL A 44 -9.02 -10.68 -10.48
C VAL A 44 -8.95 -9.21 -10.08
N ASP A 45 -9.18 -8.90 -8.80
CA ASP A 45 -9.07 -7.53 -8.28
C ASP A 45 -7.65 -6.98 -8.38
N VAL A 46 -6.62 -7.79 -8.06
CA VAL A 46 -5.22 -7.38 -8.24
C VAL A 46 -4.95 -7.01 -9.69
N LYS A 47 -5.39 -7.87 -10.63
CA LYS A 47 -5.20 -7.61 -12.06
C LYS A 47 -5.90 -6.32 -12.47
N HIS A 48 -7.16 -6.14 -12.10
CA HIS A 48 -7.93 -4.94 -12.44
C HIS A 48 -7.33 -3.66 -11.82
N LEU A 49 -6.88 -3.73 -10.58
CA LEU A 49 -6.20 -2.61 -9.92
C LEU A 49 -4.87 -2.29 -10.64
N LYS A 50 -4.10 -3.30 -11.02
CA LYS A 50 -2.85 -3.13 -11.80
C LYS A 50 -3.13 -2.47 -13.15
N ASP A 51 -4.14 -2.94 -13.87
CA ASP A 51 -4.55 -2.38 -15.17
C ASP A 51 -5.05 -0.92 -15.02
N THR A 52 -5.77 -0.64 -13.94
CA THR A 52 -6.25 0.71 -13.59
C THR A 52 -5.08 1.65 -13.27
N ILE A 53 -4.08 1.19 -12.49
CA ILE A 53 -2.85 1.95 -12.22
C ILE A 53 -2.08 2.19 -13.52
N TRP A 54 -1.96 1.19 -14.39
CA TRP A 54 -1.25 1.37 -15.65
C TRP A 54 -1.94 2.39 -16.57
N THR A 55 -3.27 2.39 -16.59
CA THR A 55 -4.08 3.29 -17.41
C THR A 55 -4.06 4.72 -16.86
N HIS A 56 -4.34 4.88 -15.57
CA HIS A 56 -4.56 6.19 -14.94
C HIS A 56 -3.32 6.72 -14.22
N LYS A 57 -2.21 5.97 -14.15
CA LYS A 57 -0.91 6.31 -13.54
C LYS A 57 -0.92 6.50 -12.02
N VAL A 58 -1.97 7.11 -11.49
CA VAL A 58 -2.20 7.34 -10.06
C VAL A 58 -3.62 6.89 -9.73
N VAL A 59 -3.76 6.07 -8.70
CA VAL A 59 -5.04 5.57 -8.23
C VAL A 59 -5.16 5.82 -6.74
N VAL A 60 -6.29 6.40 -6.32
CA VAL A 60 -6.66 6.54 -4.92
C VAL A 60 -7.68 5.47 -4.58
N VAL A 61 -7.32 4.50 -3.75
CA VAL A 61 -8.26 3.53 -3.19
C VAL A 61 -8.87 4.13 -1.93
N LYS A 62 -10.19 4.32 -1.90
CA LYS A 62 -10.89 4.92 -0.76
C LYS A 62 -11.24 3.88 0.30
N VAL A 63 -11.53 4.36 1.51
CA VAL A 63 -12.05 3.57 2.64
C VAL A 63 -11.11 2.45 3.10
N GLN A 64 -9.85 2.79 3.38
CA GLN A 64 -8.79 1.86 3.80
C GLN A 64 -8.21 2.21 5.18
N LYS A 65 -9.05 2.71 6.10
CA LYS A 65 -8.60 3.26 7.39
C LYS A 65 -7.85 2.22 8.23
N ASP A 66 -8.35 1.00 8.24
CA ASP A 66 -7.88 -0.08 9.13
C ASP A 66 -7.15 -1.18 8.35
N LEU A 67 -6.55 -0.81 7.20
CA LEU A 67 -5.80 -1.73 6.34
C LEU A 67 -4.67 -2.40 7.13
N TYR A 68 -4.68 -3.73 7.15
CA TYR A 68 -3.67 -4.47 7.89
C TYR A 68 -2.29 -4.34 7.23
N PRO A 69 -1.20 -4.03 7.96
CA PRO A 69 0.13 -3.84 7.35
C PRO A 69 0.60 -5.02 6.49
N LYS A 70 0.28 -6.24 6.90
CA LYS A 70 0.59 -7.44 6.11
C LYS A 70 -0.09 -7.44 4.74
N LYS A 71 -1.32 -6.94 4.65
CA LYS A 71 -2.08 -6.87 3.39
C LYS A 71 -1.53 -5.84 2.44
N HIS A 72 -1.01 -4.73 2.96
CA HIS A 72 -0.20 -3.81 2.15
C HIS A 72 1.04 -4.51 1.57
N TRP A 73 1.78 -5.27 2.37
CA TRP A 73 2.93 -6.02 1.85
C TRP A 73 2.52 -7.06 0.81
N GLU A 74 1.50 -7.87 1.09
CA GLU A 74 0.95 -8.86 0.14
C GLU A 74 0.52 -8.22 -1.19
N LEU A 75 -0.07 -7.02 -1.18
CA LEU A 75 -0.44 -6.32 -2.41
C LEU A 75 0.78 -5.98 -3.28
N VAL A 76 1.83 -5.42 -2.67
CA VAL A 76 3.06 -5.04 -3.38
C VAL A 76 3.72 -6.27 -4.01
N THR A 77 3.72 -7.39 -3.30
CA THR A 77 4.34 -8.64 -3.78
C THR A 77 3.49 -9.31 -4.86
N ARG A 78 2.17 -9.21 -4.79
CA ARG A 78 1.25 -9.67 -5.85
C ARG A 78 1.37 -8.84 -7.14
N PHE A 79 1.72 -7.55 -7.06
CA PHE A 79 1.97 -6.74 -8.27
C PHE A 79 3.20 -7.19 -9.04
N HIS A 80 4.24 -7.64 -8.34
CA HIS A 80 5.50 -8.11 -8.95
C HIS A 80 6.11 -9.28 -8.16
N PRO A 81 5.59 -10.52 -8.32
CA PRO A 81 6.01 -11.68 -7.52
C PRO A 81 7.47 -12.09 -7.78
N ALA A 82 8.01 -11.76 -8.95
CA ALA A 82 9.41 -12.04 -9.29
C ALA A 82 10.40 -11.03 -8.69
N ALA A 83 9.93 -9.98 -7.99
CA ALA A 83 10.83 -9.01 -7.38
C ALA A 83 11.49 -9.62 -6.14
N PRO A 84 12.76 -9.25 -5.84
CA PRO A 84 13.34 -9.52 -4.54
C PRO A 84 12.41 -9.02 -3.43
N GLN A 85 12.11 -9.90 -2.47
CA GLN A 85 11.15 -9.65 -1.39
C GLN A 85 11.80 -8.83 -0.26
N VAL A 86 12.34 -7.67 -0.63
CA VAL A 86 13.07 -6.78 0.26
C VAL A 86 12.57 -5.36 0.12
N HIS A 87 12.43 -4.67 1.23
CA HIS A 87 12.25 -3.22 1.21
C HIS A 87 13.55 -2.56 0.75
N SER A 88 13.49 -1.54 -0.11
CA SER A 88 14.63 -0.86 -0.77
C SER A 88 15.94 -0.78 0.05
N HIS A 89 15.88 -0.33 1.31
CA HIS A 89 17.04 -0.17 2.19
C HIS A 89 17.42 -1.42 3.00
N GLY A 90 17.00 -2.61 2.55
CA GLY A 90 17.16 -3.87 3.25
C GLY A 90 16.25 -4.00 4.48
N ASP A 91 16.70 -4.81 5.44
CA ASP A 91 16.03 -5.00 6.71
C ASP A 91 16.15 -3.76 7.63
N ILE A 92 15.45 -3.78 8.77
CA ILE A 92 15.49 -2.68 9.74
C ILE A 92 16.92 -2.46 10.26
N LYS A 93 17.70 -3.51 10.49
CA LYS A 93 19.08 -3.39 10.99
C LYS A 93 19.99 -2.66 10.00
N THR A 94 19.87 -3.00 8.72
CA THR A 94 20.61 -2.37 7.61
C THR A 94 20.16 -0.93 7.44
N PHE A 95 18.86 -0.67 7.51
CA PHE A 95 18.32 0.68 7.46
C PHE A 95 18.81 1.53 8.62
N GLN A 96 18.82 1.03 9.86
CA GLN A 96 19.33 1.81 11.01
C GLN A 96 20.80 2.20 10.83
N LYS A 97 21.61 1.33 10.20
CA LYS A 97 23.02 1.60 9.92
C LYS A 97 23.26 2.55 8.74
N LYS A 98 22.41 2.51 7.70
CA LYS A 98 22.70 3.10 6.37
C LYS A 98 21.59 3.99 5.79
N GLY A 99 20.45 4.14 6.46
CA GLY A 99 19.22 4.78 5.95
C GLY A 99 19.24 6.30 5.83
N GLY A 100 20.41 6.94 5.93
CA GLY A 100 20.60 8.37 5.76
C GLY A 100 19.89 9.21 6.82
N MET A 101 19.31 10.35 6.40
CA MET A 101 18.72 11.34 7.30
C MET A 101 17.61 10.77 8.20
N LEU A 102 16.84 9.81 7.69
CA LEU A 102 15.75 9.20 8.46
C LEU A 102 16.26 8.27 9.56
N SER A 103 17.27 7.44 9.29
CA SER A 103 17.83 6.54 10.32
C SER A 103 18.67 7.27 11.38
N GLN A 104 19.22 8.44 11.06
CA GLN A 104 20.04 9.22 12.00
C GLN A 104 19.22 9.95 13.07
N ARG A 105 17.94 10.24 12.78
CA ARG A 105 17.15 11.20 13.57
C ARG A 105 15.78 10.68 13.99
N ARG A 106 15.37 9.50 13.51
CA ARG A 106 14.03 8.95 13.77
C ARG A 106 14.13 7.47 14.08
N GLU A 107 13.33 7.07 15.05
CA GLU A 107 13.06 5.65 15.27
C GLU A 107 12.16 5.13 14.14
N VAL A 108 12.53 3.97 13.61
CA VAL A 108 11.77 3.30 12.55
C VAL A 108 11.56 1.87 12.98
N PHE A 109 10.28 1.49 13.05
CA PHE A 109 9.86 0.17 13.49
C PHE A 109 9.32 -0.62 12.32
N GLY A 110 9.67 -1.91 12.23
CA GLY A 110 8.98 -2.83 11.33
C GLY A 110 7.72 -3.36 12.00
N MET A 111 6.68 -3.64 11.22
CA MET A 111 5.48 -4.31 11.72
C MET A 111 5.75 -5.82 11.87
N SER A 112 5.21 -6.44 12.93
CA SER A 112 5.42 -7.89 13.16
C SER A 112 4.76 -8.72 12.05
N GLY A 113 5.52 -9.58 11.39
CA GLY A 113 5.03 -10.40 10.27
C GLY A 113 4.82 -9.62 8.95
N ALA A 114 5.20 -8.34 8.93
CA ALA A 114 5.18 -7.47 7.78
C ALA A 114 6.32 -6.43 7.89
N GLU A 115 7.54 -6.90 8.16
CA GLU A 115 8.68 -6.05 8.55
C GLU A 115 9.12 -5.08 7.44
N ASN A 116 8.70 -5.36 6.20
CA ASN A 116 8.87 -4.46 5.07
C ASN A 116 7.91 -3.26 5.09
N VAL A 117 6.87 -3.28 5.92
CA VAL A 117 6.05 -2.11 6.26
C VAL A 117 6.61 -1.46 7.51
N ARG A 118 6.86 -0.16 7.43
CA ARG A 118 7.61 0.58 8.44
C ARG A 118 6.76 1.67 9.06
N LEU A 119 6.76 1.73 10.38
CA LEU A 119 6.20 2.83 11.15
C LEU A 119 7.25 3.92 11.33
N ILE A 120 6.92 5.12 10.89
CA ILE A 120 7.70 6.35 11.12
C ILE A 120 6.71 7.43 11.54
N GLY A 121 6.93 8.08 12.68
CA GLY A 121 5.96 9.04 13.19
C GLY A 121 6.33 9.65 14.54
N LYS A 122 5.32 10.03 15.31
CA LYS A 122 5.43 10.56 16.66
C LYS A 122 4.16 10.22 17.45
N GLY A 123 4.30 10.02 18.76
CA GLY A 123 3.19 9.85 19.70
C GLY A 123 2.88 8.39 20.00
N TYR A 124 1.92 8.21 20.92
CA TYR A 124 1.45 6.89 21.37
C TYR A 124 0.67 6.20 20.26
N GLN A 125 0.99 4.93 20.01
CA GLN A 125 0.43 4.14 18.92
C GLN A 125 -0.73 3.24 19.36
N GLY A 126 -1.02 3.19 20.66
CA GLY A 126 -2.04 2.33 21.24
C GLY A 126 -1.46 1.16 22.02
N GLU A 127 -2.35 0.38 22.62
CA GLU A 127 -1.98 -0.78 23.44
C GLU A 127 -1.35 -1.89 22.60
N ASP A 128 -1.84 -2.08 21.37
CA ASP A 128 -1.31 -3.03 20.39
C ASP A 128 -1.50 -2.50 18.96
N HIS A 129 -0.50 -1.78 18.44
CA HIS A 129 -0.50 -1.32 17.06
C HIS A 129 0.14 -2.38 16.16
N TYR A 130 -0.64 -3.39 15.78
CA TYR A 130 -0.19 -4.48 14.90
C TYR A 130 1.08 -5.20 15.41
N GLY A 131 1.12 -5.50 16.71
CA GLY A 131 2.23 -6.13 17.42
C GLY A 131 3.16 -5.15 18.14
N LEU A 132 3.08 -3.85 17.83
CA LEU A 132 3.82 -2.81 18.54
C LEU A 132 3.05 -2.39 19.80
N LYS A 133 3.32 -3.08 20.91
CA LYS A 133 2.56 -2.91 22.15
C LYS A 133 3.03 -1.72 22.97
N ASN A 134 2.09 -0.88 23.41
CA ASN A 134 2.31 0.29 24.26
C ASN A 134 3.45 1.21 23.77
N LEU A 135 3.61 1.32 22.45
CA LEU A 135 4.71 2.06 21.85
C LEU A 135 4.39 3.55 21.78
N THR A 136 5.28 4.39 22.32
CA THR A 136 5.29 5.83 22.03
C THR A 136 6.47 6.14 21.12
N VAL A 137 6.19 6.44 19.85
CA VAL A 137 7.23 6.81 18.90
C VAL A 137 7.73 8.21 19.23
N ARG A 138 9.02 8.36 19.46
CA ARG A 138 9.63 9.68 19.65
C ARG A 138 9.95 10.27 18.29
N GLY A 139 9.15 11.23 17.86
CA GLY A 139 9.52 12.09 16.75
C GLY A 139 10.65 13.04 17.14
N LEU A 140 11.17 13.78 16.17
CA LEU A 140 12.02 14.94 16.42
C LEU A 140 11.34 15.96 17.36
#